data_AF-A0A9J6CZ81-F1
#
_entry.id   AF-A0A9J6CZ81-F1
#
_cell.length_a   1.000
_cell.length_b   1.000
_cell.length_c   1.000
_cell.angle_alpha   90.00
_cell.angle_beta   90.00
_cell.angle_gamma   90.00
#
_symmetry.space_group_name_H-M   'P 1'
#
loop_
_entity.id
_entity.type
_entity.pdbx_description
1 polymer ?
#
loop_
_entity_poly.entity_id
_entity_poly.type
_entity_poly.pdbx_seq_one_letter_code
_entity_poly.pdbx_strand_id
1 'polypeptide(L)'
;MWQSAVLPENTLNIYRENKKEIATEPALHDNSCGAAQLFEARAGMLGTLDYRSRFNCALETLSAVCRTCGGERETVKHLLLHCSELTPPPVEGTTLLQTLGFRDAEGNRCGKNLHIAKARLEMWCGTQSGHTRY
;
A
#
# COMPACT_ATOMS: atom_id res chain seq x y z
N MET A 1 16.55 -26.82 -1.17
CA MET A 1 16.27 -26.55 0.26
C MET A 1 15.02 -25.71 0.36
N TRP A 2 13.97 -26.21 1.02
CA TRP A 2 12.73 -25.44 1.23
C TRP A 2 12.98 -24.20 2.10
N GLN A 3 13.97 -24.23 3.00
CA GLN A 3 14.33 -23.10 3.86
C GLN A 3 14.77 -21.86 3.07
N SER A 4 15.44 -22.04 1.93
CA SER A 4 15.86 -20.93 1.06
C SER A 4 14.69 -20.29 0.30
N ALA A 5 13.59 -21.03 0.10
CA ALA A 5 12.33 -20.53 -0.45
C ALA A 5 11.40 -19.93 0.63
N VAL A 6 11.69 -20.23 1.91
CA VAL A 6 10.98 -19.75 3.12
C VAL A 6 11.76 -18.63 3.81
N LEU A 7 12.62 -17.92 3.07
CA LEU A 7 12.91 -16.53 3.43
C LEU A 7 11.85 -15.68 2.73
N PRO A 8 10.69 -15.39 3.37
CA PRO A 8 9.95 -14.25 2.91
C PRO A 8 10.87 -13.04 3.09
N GLU A 9 10.99 -12.21 2.07
CA GLU A 9 11.22 -10.80 2.34
C GLU A 9 10.17 -10.42 3.39
N ASN A 10 10.62 -10.21 4.63
CA ASN A 10 9.71 -10.04 5.76
C ASN A 10 8.81 -8.85 5.40
N THR A 11 7.50 -9.09 5.43
CA THR A 11 6.46 -8.13 5.06
C THR A 11 6.65 -6.79 5.79
N LEU A 12 7.18 -6.84 7.02
CA LEU A 12 7.49 -5.69 7.86
C LEU A 12 8.86 -5.06 7.61
N ASN A 13 9.66 -5.49 6.63
CA ASN A 13 11.00 -4.95 6.39
C ASN A 13 10.97 -3.43 6.20
N ILE A 14 10.08 -2.96 5.32
CA ILE A 14 9.87 -1.52 5.09
C ILE A 14 9.51 -0.82 6.41
N TYR A 15 8.57 -1.38 7.18
CA TYR A 15 8.17 -0.80 8.46
C TYR A 15 9.33 -0.75 9.46
N ARG A 16 10.01 -1.88 9.66
CA ARG A 16 11.12 -2.05 10.62
C ARG A 16 12.30 -1.14 10.29
N GLU A 17 12.63 -0.99 9.01
CA GLU A 17 13.76 -0.17 8.57
C GLU A 17 13.47 1.32 8.72
N ASN A 18 12.21 1.74 8.54
CA ASN A 18 11.85 3.15 8.41
C ASN A 18 11.09 3.73 9.63
N LYS A 19 10.46 2.91 10.48
CA LYS A 19 9.80 3.35 11.73
C LYS A 19 10.83 3.40 12.86
N LYS A 20 11.40 4.58 13.10
CA LYS A 20 12.45 4.79 14.12
C LYS A 20 11.93 5.06 15.54
N GLU A 21 10.68 5.50 15.68
CA GLU A 21 10.12 5.95 16.97
C GLU A 21 8.71 5.38 17.19
N ILE A 22 8.44 4.95 18.42
CA ILE A 22 7.09 4.59 18.88
C ILE A 22 6.43 5.88 19.39
N ALA A 23 5.72 6.55 18.49
CA ALA A 23 5.01 7.79 18.77
C ALA A 23 3.68 7.82 18.02
N THR A 24 2.70 8.52 18.59
CA THR A 24 1.43 8.80 17.92
C THR A 24 1.68 9.66 16.69
N GLU A 25 1.07 9.27 15.57
CA GLU A 25 1.19 9.99 14.29
C GLU A 25 -0.21 10.46 13.86
N PRO A 26 -0.69 11.64 14.31
CA PRO A 26 -2.08 12.06 14.11
C PRO A 26 -2.47 12.15 12.62
N ALA A 27 -1.53 12.57 11.77
CA ALA A 27 -1.76 12.68 10.33
C ALA A 27 -1.99 11.33 9.63
N LEU A 28 -1.65 10.21 10.28
CA LEU A 28 -1.78 8.86 9.75
C LEU A 28 -3.05 8.14 10.23
N HIS A 29 -3.66 8.60 11.32
CA HIS A 29 -4.74 7.89 11.99
C HIS A 29 -5.96 8.80 12.15
N ASP A 30 -6.95 8.63 11.27
CA ASP A 30 -8.25 9.31 11.36
C ASP A 30 -9.44 8.35 11.22
N ASN A 31 -9.21 7.04 11.40
CA ASN A 31 -10.21 5.97 11.28
C ASN A 31 -10.93 5.88 9.91
N SER A 32 -10.45 6.61 8.89
CA SER A 32 -10.90 6.43 7.51
C SER A 32 -10.40 5.11 6.92
N CYS A 33 -11.04 4.62 5.86
CA CYS A 33 -10.59 3.38 5.23
C CYS A 33 -9.19 3.52 4.63
N GLY A 34 -8.90 4.69 4.02
CA GLY A 34 -7.61 5.05 3.47
C GLY A 34 -6.52 5.07 4.54
N ALA A 35 -6.81 5.54 5.77
CA ALA A 35 -5.85 5.46 6.87
C ALA A 35 -5.58 4.02 7.32
N ALA A 36 -6.60 3.17 7.41
CA ALA A 36 -6.43 1.75 7.75
C ALA A 36 -5.59 1.02 6.69
N GLN A 37 -5.90 1.23 5.42
CA GLN A 37 -5.13 0.67 4.31
C GLN A 37 -3.72 1.23 4.22
N LEU A 38 -3.52 2.51 4.53
CA LEU A 38 -2.18 3.10 4.56
C LEU A 38 -1.32 2.45 5.65
N PHE A 39 -1.91 2.14 6.80
CA PHE A 39 -1.25 1.38 7.85
C PHE A 39 -0.86 -0.03 7.36
N GLU A 40 -1.79 -0.75 6.72
CA GLU A 40 -1.49 -2.06 6.12
C GLU A 40 -0.36 -1.97 5.08
N ALA A 41 -0.39 -0.94 4.22
CA ALA A 41 0.64 -0.70 3.21
C ALA A 41 2.02 -0.43 3.83
N ARG A 42 2.07 0.35 4.91
CA ARG A 42 3.31 0.59 5.68
C ARG A 42 3.85 -0.70 6.29
N ALA A 43 2.96 -1.56 6.77
CA ALA A 43 3.30 -2.87 7.31
C ALA A 43 3.52 -3.96 6.23
N GLY A 44 3.43 -3.60 4.94
CA GLY A 44 3.59 -4.50 3.79
C GLY A 44 2.45 -5.51 3.60
N MET A 45 1.37 -5.39 4.39
CA MET A 45 0.26 -6.34 4.47
C MET A 45 -1.00 -5.86 3.74
N LEU A 46 -0.89 -4.82 2.90
CA LEU A 46 -2.01 -4.33 2.12
C LEU A 46 -2.61 -5.47 1.30
N GLY A 47 -3.91 -5.70 1.45
CA GLY A 47 -4.67 -6.77 0.80
C GLY A 47 -4.86 -6.62 -0.71
N THR A 48 -3.80 -6.27 -1.44
CA THR A 48 -3.72 -6.24 -2.89
C THR A 48 -3.86 -7.64 -3.49
N LEU A 49 -4.28 -7.76 -4.75
CA LEU A 49 -4.35 -9.06 -5.40
C LEU A 49 -2.97 -9.72 -5.54
N ASP A 50 -1.88 -8.97 -5.75
CA ASP A 50 -0.51 -9.53 -5.71
C ASP A 50 -0.17 -10.14 -4.34
N TYR A 51 -0.55 -9.46 -3.27
CA TYR A 51 -0.33 -10.00 -1.92
C TYR A 51 -1.16 -11.28 -1.71
N ARG A 52 -2.45 -11.24 -2.09
CA ARG A 52 -3.37 -12.38 -1.93
C ARG A 52 -2.98 -13.57 -2.79
N SER A 53 -2.36 -13.36 -3.96
CA SER A 53 -1.97 -14.45 -4.87
C SER A 53 -0.93 -15.40 -4.28
N ARG A 54 -0.26 -14.98 -3.20
CA ARG A 54 0.68 -15.81 -2.43
C ARG A 54 -0.02 -16.88 -1.59
N PHE A 55 -1.31 -16.69 -1.29
CA PHE A 55 -2.08 -17.52 -0.35
C PHE A 55 -3.36 -18.10 -0.96
N ASN A 56 -3.90 -17.48 -2.01
CA ASN A 56 -5.12 -17.92 -2.67
C ASN A 56 -4.85 -18.24 -4.15
N CYS A 57 -5.19 -19.46 -4.56
CA CYS A 57 -5.00 -19.99 -5.92
C CYS A 57 -6.23 -19.79 -6.83
N ALA A 58 -7.25 -19.04 -6.39
CA ALA A 58 -8.37 -18.68 -7.27
C ALA A 58 -7.87 -17.90 -8.49
N LEU A 59 -8.43 -18.19 -9.68
CA LEU A 59 -7.99 -17.64 -10.97
C LEU A 59 -7.94 -16.10 -10.99
N GLU A 60 -8.92 -15.46 -10.34
CA GLU A 60 -9.02 -14.00 -10.17
C GLU A 60 -7.80 -13.44 -9.43
N THR A 61 -7.33 -14.17 -8.42
CA THR A 61 -6.17 -13.80 -7.60
C THR A 61 -4.85 -14.10 -8.33
N LEU A 62 -4.80 -15.15 -9.17
CA LEU A 62 -3.62 -15.52 -9.94
C LEU A 62 -3.24 -14.49 -11.00
N SER A 63 -4.23 -13.85 -11.65
CA SER A 63 -3.97 -12.77 -12.59
C SER A 63 -3.29 -11.57 -11.91
N ALA A 64 -3.64 -11.34 -10.64
CA ALA A 64 -3.25 -10.19 -9.84
C ALA A 64 -3.44 -8.85 -10.55
N VAL A 65 -4.36 -8.73 -11.51
CA VAL A 65 -4.59 -7.50 -12.28
C VAL A 65 -5.33 -6.47 -11.41
N CYS A 66 -4.93 -5.20 -11.50
CA CYS A 66 -5.52 -4.09 -10.75
C CYS A 66 -7.03 -4.02 -10.95
N ARG A 67 -7.78 -4.10 -9.85
CA ARG A 67 -9.25 -4.04 -9.89
C ARG A 67 -9.78 -2.66 -10.27
N THR A 68 -8.96 -1.63 -10.13
CA THR A 68 -9.33 -0.26 -10.52
C THR A 68 -9.11 0.01 -12.00
N CYS A 69 -7.90 -0.26 -12.52
CA CYS A 69 -7.55 0.11 -13.90
C CYS A 69 -7.54 -1.04 -14.91
N GLY A 70 -7.51 -2.30 -14.47
CA GLY A 70 -7.45 -3.46 -15.35
C GLY A 70 -6.14 -3.63 -16.15
N GLY A 71 -5.16 -2.73 -16.01
CA GLY A 71 -3.99 -2.67 -16.90
C GLY A 71 -2.70 -3.30 -16.37
N GLU A 72 -2.41 -3.15 -15.08
CA GLU A 72 -1.17 -3.64 -14.46
C GLU A 72 -1.44 -4.53 -13.24
N ARG A 73 -0.40 -5.16 -12.69
CA ARG A 73 -0.55 -5.93 -11.45
C ARG A 73 -0.88 -5.02 -10.27
N GLU A 74 -1.88 -5.41 -9.49
CA GLU A 74 -2.32 -4.74 -8.28
C GLU A 74 -1.26 -4.90 -7.18
N THR A 75 -0.33 -3.96 -7.12
CA THR A 75 0.70 -3.87 -6.09
C THR A 75 0.54 -2.57 -5.29
N VAL A 76 1.12 -2.50 -4.09
CA VAL A 76 1.15 -1.25 -3.31
C VAL A 76 1.75 -0.11 -4.12
N LYS A 77 2.85 -0.39 -4.84
CA LYS A 77 3.53 0.57 -5.71
C LYS A 77 2.61 1.07 -6.82
N HIS A 78 1.89 0.16 -7.49
CA HIS A 78 0.95 0.53 -8.54
C HIS A 78 -0.17 1.43 -7.98
N LEU A 79 -0.84 1.03 -6.90
CA LEU A 79 -1.95 1.81 -6.32
C LEU A 79 -1.50 3.21 -5.89
N LEU A 80 -0.34 3.33 -5.27
CA LEU A 80 0.14 4.60 -4.73
C LEU A 80 0.80 5.52 -5.77
N LEU A 81 1.49 4.96 -6.79
CA LEU A 81 2.35 5.75 -7.69
C LEU A 81 1.99 5.68 -9.17
N HIS A 82 1.20 4.71 -9.63
CA HIS A 82 1.06 4.46 -11.08
C HIS A 82 -0.38 4.30 -11.57
N CYS A 83 -1.33 3.92 -10.71
CA CYS A 83 -2.70 3.70 -11.13
C CYS A 83 -3.36 5.00 -11.63
N SER A 84 -3.64 5.09 -12.93
CA SER A 84 -4.25 6.26 -13.59
C SER A 84 -5.68 6.53 -13.12
N GLU A 85 -6.40 5.47 -12.78
CA GLU A 85 -7.82 5.52 -12.40
C GLU A 85 -8.04 5.94 -10.93
N LEU A 86 -6.96 6.07 -10.15
CA LEU A 86 -7.04 6.59 -8.78
C LEU A 86 -6.74 8.09 -8.77
N THR A 87 -7.62 8.83 -8.09
CA THR A 87 -7.50 10.29 -7.90
C THR A 87 -7.27 10.59 -6.42
N PRO A 88 -6.43 11.57 -6.06
CA PRO A 88 -5.63 12.45 -6.93
C PRO A 88 -4.41 11.74 -7.55
N PRO A 89 -3.83 12.29 -8.63
CA PRO A 89 -2.59 11.78 -9.20
C PRO A 89 -1.44 11.90 -8.19
N PRO A 90 -0.47 10.97 -8.22
CA PRO A 90 0.70 11.03 -7.36
C PRO A 90 1.58 12.24 -7.70
N VAL A 91 2.36 12.70 -6.73
CA VAL A 91 3.35 13.75 -6.97
C VAL A 91 4.53 13.14 -7.74
N GLU A 92 4.86 13.72 -8.90
CA GLU A 92 5.99 13.27 -9.72
C GLU A 92 7.30 13.23 -8.93
N GLY A 93 8.13 12.22 -9.21
CA GLY A 93 9.41 12.00 -8.53
C GLY A 93 9.30 11.48 -7.10
N THR A 94 8.09 11.21 -6.58
CA THR A 94 7.92 10.71 -5.22
C THR A 94 8.24 9.22 -5.12
N THR A 95 8.98 8.85 -4.07
CA THR A 95 9.29 7.45 -3.76
C THR A 95 8.14 6.76 -3.00
N LEU A 96 8.12 5.43 -3.03
CA LEU A 96 7.15 4.65 -2.26
C LEU A 96 7.23 4.99 -0.76
N LEU A 97 8.44 5.12 -0.20
CA LEU A 97 8.64 5.42 1.22
C LEU A 97 8.06 6.78 1.63
N GLN A 98 8.27 7.81 0.80
CA GLN A 98 7.70 9.14 1.03
C GLN A 98 6.17 9.12 0.95
N THR A 99 5.60 8.32 0.06
CA THR A 99 4.15 8.17 -0.10
C THR A 99 3.52 7.43 1.07
N LEU A 100 4.23 6.45 1.62
CA LEU A 100 3.86 5.73 2.85
C LEU A 100 4.03 6.58 4.12
N GLY A 101 4.53 7.82 4.00
CA GLY A 101 4.68 8.75 5.12
C GLY A 101 5.87 8.45 6.03
N PHE A 102 6.87 7.71 5.56
CA PHE A 102 8.14 7.57 6.26
C PHE A 102 8.96 8.86 6.17
N ARG A 103 9.83 9.07 7.16
CA ARG A 103 10.73 10.22 7.20
C ARG A 103 11.83 10.05 6.15
N ASP A 104 12.25 11.14 5.51
CA ASP A 104 13.45 11.15 4.67
C ASP A 104 14.73 11.13 5.52
N ALA A 105 15.90 11.19 4.86
CA ALA A 105 17.20 11.17 5.53
C ALA A 105 17.38 12.37 6.48
N GLU A 106 16.70 13.48 6.20
CA GLU A 106 16.69 14.71 6.98
C GLU A 106 15.65 14.68 8.11
N GLY A 107 14.87 13.60 8.24
CA GLY A 107 13.85 13.43 9.27
C GLY A 107 12.50 14.09 8.95
N ASN A 108 12.33 14.66 7.76
CA ASN A 108 11.13 15.37 7.32
C ASN A 108 10.08 14.42 6.72
N ARG A 109 8.81 14.84 6.73
CA ARG A 109 7.71 14.12 6.10
C ARG A 109 6.93 15.05 5.19
N CYS A 110 6.65 14.60 3.97
CA CYS A 110 5.81 15.35 3.05
C CYS A 110 4.34 15.05 3.32
N GLY A 111 3.66 15.95 4.04
CA GLY A 111 2.22 15.85 4.32
C GLY A 111 1.35 15.78 3.06
N LYS A 112 1.80 16.43 1.97
CA LYS A 112 1.11 16.38 0.66
C LYS A 112 1.10 14.96 0.08
N ASN A 113 2.26 14.29 0.06
CA ASN A 113 2.38 12.92 -0.45
C ASN A 113 1.51 11.97 0.37
N LEU A 114 1.50 12.16 1.68
CA LEU A 114 0.70 11.36 2.59
C LEU A 114 -0.81 11.54 2.37
N HIS A 115 -1.25 12.79 2.21
CA HIS A 115 -2.64 13.11 1.95
C HIS A 115 -3.11 12.49 0.63
N ILE A 116 -2.30 12.58 -0.42
CA ILE A 116 -2.56 11.97 -1.74
C ILE A 116 -2.63 10.44 -1.62
N ALA A 117 -1.65 9.82 -0.96
CA ALA A 117 -1.62 8.37 -0.75
C ALA A 117 -2.91 7.86 -0.10
N LYS A 118 -3.33 8.54 0.96
CA LYS A 118 -4.52 8.22 1.70
C LYS A 118 -5.80 8.39 0.87
N ALA A 119 -5.92 9.48 0.11
CA ALA A 119 -7.07 9.72 -0.75
C ALA A 119 -7.20 8.65 -1.85
N ARG A 120 -6.07 8.24 -2.45
CA ARG A 120 -6.03 7.15 -3.43
C ARG A 120 -6.46 5.81 -2.82
N LEU A 121 -5.99 5.51 -1.61
CA LEU A 121 -6.39 4.30 -0.89
C LEU A 121 -7.87 4.34 -0.50
N GLU A 122 -8.38 5.47 -0.03
CA GLU A 122 -9.82 5.64 0.26
C GLU A 122 -10.69 5.29 -0.96
N MET A 123 -10.33 5.82 -2.13
CA MET A 123 -11.02 5.51 -3.38
C MET A 123 -10.92 4.01 -3.73
N TRP A 124 -9.74 3.41 -3.58
CA TRP A 124 -9.54 1.97 -3.80
C TRP A 124 -10.33 1.12 -2.80
N CYS A 125 -10.46 1.54 -1.54
CA CYS A 125 -11.30 0.87 -0.56
C CYS A 125 -12.76 0.75 -1.04
N GLY A 126 -13.30 1.83 -1.61
CA GLY A 126 -14.64 1.83 -2.21
C GLY A 126 -14.80 0.77 -3.31
N THR A 127 -13.77 0.56 -4.14
CA THR A 127 -13.80 -0.47 -5.20
C THR A 127 -13.80 -1.89 -4.64
N GLN A 128 -13.24 -2.12 -3.45
CA GLN A 128 -13.22 -3.43 -2.82
C GLN A 128 -14.55 -3.81 -2.19
N SER A 129 -15.33 -2.86 -1.70
CA SER A 129 -16.59 -3.13 -0.99
C SER A 129 -17.69 -3.71 -1.89
N GLY A 130 -17.54 -3.63 -3.23
CA GLY A 130 -18.41 -4.32 -4.19
C GLY A 130 -18.07 -5.80 -4.43
N HIS A 131 -16.88 -6.23 -4.02
CA HIS A 131 -16.40 -7.62 -4.09
C HIS A 131 -16.16 -8.09 -2.66
N THR A 132 -17.17 -8.72 -2.08
CA THR A 132 -17.28 -9.12 -0.67
C THR A 132 -15.93 -9.53 -0.05
N ARG A 133 -15.46 -8.77 0.96
CA ARG A 133 -14.30 -9.15 1.78
C ARG A 133 -14.71 -10.29 2.71
N TYR A 134 -14.62 -11.53 2.25
CA TYR A 134 -14.60 -12.73 3.10
C TYR A 134 -13.55 -13.72 2.59
#